data_AF-A0A2H6NEL3-F1
#
_entry.id   AF-A0A2H6NEL3-F1
#
_cell.length_a   1.000
_cell.length_b   1.000
_cell.length_c   1.000
_cell.angle_alpha   90.00
_cell.angle_beta   90.00
_cell.angle_gamma   90.00
#
_symmetry.space_group_name_H-M   'P 1'
#
loop_
_entity.id
_entity.type
_entity.pdbx_description
1 polymer ?
#
loop_
_entity_poly.entity_id
_entity_poly.type
_entity_poly.pdbx_seq_one_letter_code
_entity_poly.pdbx_strand_id
1 'polypeptide(L)'
;MKRVEESILSRDYKKHIQDYGTPSQFWEQELESLHFVIEMKNERIHSLDKKLLNLEIVMESNLLFEEKIKILQQENEDLQVRMQNHMTVTRQLSEELLTIRDALEKETQLREQGHREKEELLYRVLHGDSGHPF
;
A
#
# COMPACT_ATOMS: atom_id res chain seq x y z
N MET A 1 -32.61 6.01 39.80
CA MET A 1 -33.24 5.43 41.00
C MET A 1 -33.91 4.09 40.75
N LYS A 2 -34.75 3.89 39.71
CA LYS A 2 -35.44 2.59 39.50
C LYS A 2 -34.55 1.34 39.30
N ARG A 3 -33.27 1.48 38.89
CA ARG A 3 -32.34 0.33 38.77
C ARG A 3 -31.77 -0.17 40.10
N VAL A 4 -31.79 0.67 41.14
CA VAL A 4 -31.22 0.33 42.47
C VAL A 4 -32.08 -0.72 43.17
N GLU A 5 -33.40 -0.69 42.95
CA GLU A 5 -34.35 -1.63 43.56
C GLU A 5 -34.37 -3.01 42.89
N GLU A 6 -33.80 -3.16 41.69
CA GLU A 6 -33.79 -4.41 40.90
C GLU A 6 -32.40 -5.07 40.79
N SER A 7 -31.38 -4.50 41.44
CA SER A 7 -30.04 -5.09 41.50
C SER A 7 -30.09 -6.49 42.11
N ILE A 8 -29.29 -7.42 41.56
CA ILE A 8 -29.08 -8.77 42.12
C ILE A 8 -28.75 -8.68 43.62
N LEU A 9 -28.00 -7.64 44.00
CA LEU A 9 -27.63 -7.41 45.39
C LEU A 9 -28.84 -7.09 46.28
N SER A 10 -29.81 -6.31 45.79
CA SER A 10 -31.03 -6.01 46.55
C SER A 10 -31.88 -7.27 46.75
N ARG A 11 -31.89 -8.17 45.76
CA ARG A 11 -32.56 -9.47 45.86
C ARG A 11 -31.89 -10.40 46.88
N ASP A 12 -30.56 -10.52 46.83
CA ASP A 12 -29.79 -11.35 47.75
C ASP A 12 -29.82 -10.80 49.17
N TYR A 13 -29.85 -9.47 49.32
CA TYR A 13 -30.01 -8.78 50.59
C TYR A 13 -31.36 -9.07 51.26
N LYS A 14 -32.46 -8.98 50.49
CA LYS A 14 -33.81 -9.36 50.99
C LYS A 14 -33.85 -10.80 51.48
N LYS A 15 -33.18 -11.72 50.76
CA LYS A 15 -33.10 -13.12 51.14
C LYS A 15 -32.32 -13.30 52.45
N HIS A 16 -31.20 -12.61 52.62
CA HIS A 16 -30.40 -12.69 53.84
C HIS A 16 -31.15 -12.20 55.08
N ILE A 17 -31.93 -11.11 54.98
CA ILE A 17 -32.78 -10.64 56.08
C ILE A 17 -33.84 -11.68 56.45
N GLN A 18 -34.42 -12.38 55.46
CA GLN A 18 -35.37 -13.46 55.69
C GLN A 18 -34.74 -14.64 56.44
N ASP A 19 -33.50 -14.99 56.11
CA ASP A 19 -32.82 -16.16 56.66
C ASP A 19 -32.19 -15.91 58.04
N TYR A 20 -31.77 -14.67 58.35
CA TYR A 20 -30.95 -14.35 59.54
C TYR A 20 -31.49 -13.21 60.42
N GLY A 21 -32.59 -12.56 60.03
CA GLY A 21 -33.15 -11.41 60.74
C GLY A 21 -32.48 -10.07 60.38
N THR A 22 -33.02 -8.98 60.91
CA THR A 22 -32.59 -7.62 60.56
C THR A 22 -31.28 -7.24 61.25
N PRO A 23 -30.25 -6.76 60.53
CA PRO A 23 -29.01 -6.25 61.12
C PRO A 23 -29.25 -5.03 62.02
N SER A 24 -28.30 -4.71 62.91
CA SER A 24 -28.35 -3.44 63.64
C SER A 24 -28.16 -2.24 62.69
N GLN A 25 -28.66 -1.06 63.07
CA GLN A 25 -28.66 0.15 62.23
C GLN A 25 -27.26 0.54 61.69
N PHE A 26 -26.21 0.27 62.46
CA PHE A 26 -24.82 0.47 62.01
C PHE A 26 -24.47 -0.41 60.80
N TRP A 27 -24.84 -1.70 60.85
CA TRP A 27 -24.56 -2.64 59.79
C TRP A 27 -25.39 -2.39 58.53
N GLU A 28 -26.63 -1.88 58.68
CA GLU A 28 -27.43 -1.45 57.53
C GLU A 28 -26.74 -0.30 56.77
N GLN A 29 -26.23 0.71 57.48
CA GLN A 29 -25.52 1.83 56.86
C GLN A 29 -24.20 1.40 56.21
N GLU A 30 -23.44 0.53 56.87
CA GLU A 30 -22.18 0.03 56.30
C GLU A 30 -22.44 -0.80 55.04
N LEU A 31 -23.49 -1.64 55.04
CA LEU A 31 -23.90 -2.41 53.86
C LEU A 31 -24.35 -1.50 52.71
N GLU A 32 -25.07 -0.42 52.99
CA GLU A 32 -25.50 0.54 51.98
C GLU A 32 -24.31 1.31 51.37
N SER A 33 -23.33 1.70 52.20
CA SER A 33 -22.07 2.32 51.75
C SER A 33 -21.28 1.38 50.85
N LEU A 34 -21.12 0.12 51.25
CA LEU A 34 -20.42 -0.89 50.46
C LEU A 34 -21.15 -1.20 49.15
N HIS A 35 -22.49 -1.25 49.17
CA HIS A 35 -23.28 -1.42 47.95
C HIS A 35 -23.00 -0.30 46.95
N PHE A 36 -23.03 0.95 47.39
CA PHE A 36 -22.75 2.10 46.54
C PHE A 36 -21.35 2.02 45.90
N VAL A 37 -20.33 1.65 46.68
CA VAL A 37 -18.96 1.48 46.16
C VAL A 37 -18.89 0.34 45.13
N ILE A 38 -19.59 -0.77 45.35
CA ILE A 38 -19.65 -1.89 44.40
C ILE A 38 -20.31 -1.44 43.09
N GLU A 39 -21.44 -0.72 43.16
CA GLU A 39 -22.11 -0.18 41.98
C GLU A 39 -21.20 0.75 41.18
N MET A 40 -20.53 1.69 41.84
CA MET A 40 -19.55 2.58 41.20
C MET A 40 -18.43 1.80 40.51
N LYS A 41 -17.91 0.75 41.15
CA LYS A 41 -16.87 -0.11 40.58
C LYS A 41 -17.40 -0.90 39.38
N ASN A 42 -18.62 -1.43 39.44
CA ASN A 42 -19.26 -2.13 38.32
C ASN A 42 -19.48 -1.21 37.12
N GLU A 43 -19.98 0.01 37.33
CA GLU A 43 -20.13 0.99 36.25
C GLU A 43 -18.78 1.36 35.62
N ARG A 44 -17.73 1.46 36.44
CA ARG A 44 -16.37 1.68 35.95
C ARG A 44 -15.86 0.51 35.11
N ILE A 45 -16.08 -0.73 35.54
CA ILE A 45 -15.72 -1.94 34.79
C ILE A 45 -16.42 -1.94 33.44
N HIS A 46 -17.75 -1.74 33.40
CA HIS A 46 -18.50 -1.66 32.14
C HIS A 46 -18.02 -0.55 31.20
N SER A 47 -17.58 0.59 31.74
CA SER A 47 -16.97 1.64 30.93
C SER A 47 -15.63 1.22 30.33
N LEU A 48 -14.81 0.48 31.09
CA LEU A 48 -13.54 -0.06 30.62
C LEU A 48 -13.75 -1.16 29.57
N ASP A 49 -14.71 -2.05 29.76
CA ASP A 49 -15.04 -3.10 28.79
C ASP A 49 -15.40 -2.52 27.41
N LYS A 50 -16.20 -1.44 27.38
CA LYS A 50 -16.52 -0.73 26.13
C LYS A 50 -15.29 -0.12 25.46
N LYS A 51 -14.35 0.41 26.25
CA LYS A 51 -13.09 0.95 25.72
C LYS A 51 -12.19 -0.16 25.20
N LEU A 52 -12.15 -1.29 25.90
CA LEU A 52 -11.39 -2.47 25.50
C LEU A 52 -11.89 -2.97 24.15
N LEU A 53 -13.20 -3.15 23.97
CA LEU A 53 -13.78 -3.56 22.70
C LEU A 53 -13.44 -2.59 21.55
N ASN A 54 -13.51 -1.28 21.79
CA ASN A 54 -13.12 -0.30 20.78
C ASN A 54 -11.62 -0.39 20.43
N LEU A 55 -10.76 -0.65 21.40
CA LEU A 55 -9.33 -0.85 21.17
C LEU A 55 -9.06 -2.11 20.35
N GLU A 56 -9.78 -3.20 20.62
CA GLU A 56 -9.69 -4.45 19.85
C GLU A 56 -10.06 -4.23 18.38
N ILE A 57 -11.15 -3.51 18.10
CA ILE A 57 -11.58 -3.16 16.73
C ILE A 57 -10.52 -2.31 16.01
N VAL A 58 -9.96 -1.31 16.69
CA VAL A 58 -8.92 -0.45 16.14
C VAL A 58 -7.64 -1.24 15.87
N MET A 59 -7.27 -2.16 16.77
CA MET A 59 -6.11 -3.03 16.61
C MET A 59 -6.24 -3.95 15.39
N GLU A 60 -7.41 -4.58 15.21
CA GLU A 60 -7.70 -5.42 14.03
C GLU A 60 -7.61 -4.60 12.74
N SER A 61 -8.20 -3.40 12.73
CA SER A 61 -8.13 -2.50 11.57
C SER A 61 -6.68 -2.10 11.27
N ASN A 62 -5.87 -1.85 12.30
CA ASN A 62 -4.47 -1.49 12.12
C ASN A 62 -3.66 -2.65 11.50
N LEU A 63 -3.90 -3.90 11.92
CA LEU A 63 -3.26 -5.07 11.33
C LEU A 63 -3.58 -5.21 9.83
N LEU A 64 -4.84 -5.00 9.44
CA LEU A 64 -5.24 -5.02 8.03
C LEU A 64 -4.56 -3.90 7.22
N PHE A 65 -4.42 -2.71 7.80
CA PHE A 65 -3.70 -1.62 7.14
C PHE A 65 -2.20 -1.89 7.02
N GLU A 66 -1.58 -2.49 8.03
CA GLU A 66 -0.17 -2.91 7.97
C GLU A 66 0.07 -3.94 6.87
N GLU A 67 -0.82 -4.91 6.69
CA GLU A 67 -0.75 -5.88 5.60
C GLU A 67 -0.90 -5.19 4.23
N LYS A 68 -1.89 -4.29 4.09
CA LYS A 68 -2.09 -3.53 2.86
C LYS A 68 -0.88 -2.65 2.51
N ILE A 69 -0.23 -2.04 3.50
CA ILE A 69 0.99 -1.27 3.30
C ILE A 69 2.10 -2.17 2.76
N LYS A 70 2.29 -3.37 3.32
CA LYS A 70 3.31 -4.31 2.83
C LYS A 70 3.07 -4.72 1.38
N ILE A 71 1.81 -5.02 1.02
CA ILE A 71 1.45 -5.37 -0.36
C ILE A 71 1.77 -4.20 -1.31
N LEU A 72 1.35 -2.98 -0.97
CA LEU A 72 1.60 -1.80 -1.80
C LEU A 72 3.09 -1.48 -1.93
N GLN A 73 3.88 -1.71 -0.87
CA GLN A 73 5.34 -1.56 -0.93
C GLN A 73 5.95 -2.55 -1.91
N GLN A 74 5.55 -3.82 -1.84
CA GLN A 74 6.03 -4.86 -2.76
C GLN A 74 5.64 -4.56 -4.21
N GLU A 75 4.40 -4.12 -4.46
CA GLU A 75 3.95 -3.73 -5.81
C GLU A 75 4.75 -2.54 -6.36
N ASN A 76 5.09 -1.57 -5.52
CA ASN A 76 5.90 -0.41 -5.92
C ASN A 76 7.34 -0.83 -6.27
N GLU A 77 7.95 -1.69 -5.47
CA GLU A 77 9.28 -2.24 -5.77
C GLU A 77 9.29 -3.01 -7.10
N ASP A 78 8.29 -3.86 -7.35
CA ASP A 78 8.15 -4.58 -8.62
C ASP A 78 7.99 -3.61 -9.81
N LEU A 79 7.18 -2.57 -9.66
CA LEU A 79 7.02 -1.54 -10.69
C LEU A 79 8.32 -0.78 -10.95
N GLN A 80 9.11 -0.47 -9.92
CA GLN A 80 10.41 0.18 -10.07
C GLN A 80 11.39 -0.70 -10.85
N VAL A 81 11.45 -2.01 -10.55
CA VAL A 81 12.28 -2.96 -11.29
C VAL A 81 11.84 -3.05 -12.75
N ARG A 82 10.53 -3.14 -13.02
CA ARG A 82 9.99 -3.14 -14.39
C ARG A 82 10.34 -1.86 -15.14
N MET A 83 10.20 -0.71 -14.50
CA MET A 83 10.57 0.58 -15.08
C MET A 83 12.06 0.64 -15.44
N GLN A 84 12.95 0.18 -14.55
CA GLN A 84 14.38 0.14 -14.82
C GLN A 84 14.73 -0.76 -16.02
N ASN A 85 14.06 -1.91 -16.13
CA ASN A 85 14.23 -2.81 -17.27
C ASN A 85 13.77 -2.13 -18.57
N HIS A 86 12.60 -1.48 -18.57
CA HIS A 86 12.11 -0.75 -19.74
C HIS A 86 13.05 0.39 -20.13
N MET A 87 13.59 1.16 -19.19
CA MET A 87 14.56 2.21 -19.49
C MET A 87 15.83 1.66 -20.14
N THR A 88 16.30 0.51 -19.68
CA THR A 88 17.47 -0.16 -20.26
C THR A 88 17.20 -0.57 -21.71
N VAL A 89 16.05 -1.19 -21.98
CA VAL A 89 15.66 -1.57 -23.34
C VAL A 89 15.47 -0.35 -24.24
N THR A 90 14.81 0.71 -23.76
CA THR A 90 14.63 1.96 -24.52
C THR A 90 15.97 2.59 -24.89
N ARG A 91 16.95 2.56 -23.97
CA ARG A 91 18.29 3.05 -24.25
C ARG A 91 18.98 2.21 -25.32
N GLN A 92 18.93 0.87 -25.22
CA GLN A 92 19.52 -0.03 -26.22
C GLN A 92 18.93 0.20 -27.60
N LEU A 93 17.60 0.26 -27.71
CA LEU A 93 16.92 0.53 -28.98
C LEU A 93 17.28 1.91 -29.55
N SER A 94 17.51 2.91 -28.69
CA SER A 94 17.94 4.23 -29.13
C SER A 94 19.36 4.22 -29.69
N GLU A 95 20.28 3.47 -29.07
CA GLU A 95 21.65 3.26 -29.55
C GLU A 95 21.67 2.48 -30.89
N GLU A 96 20.85 1.44 -31.02
CA GLU A 96 20.67 0.69 -32.27
C GLU A 96 20.10 1.57 -33.38
N LEU A 97 19.07 2.38 -33.09
CA LEU A 97 18.49 3.32 -34.05
C LEU A 97 19.52 4.34 -34.55
N LEU A 98 20.38 4.85 -33.67
CA LEU A 98 21.46 5.76 -34.06
C LEU A 98 22.45 5.06 -35.00
N THR A 99 22.87 3.85 -34.63
CA THR A 99 23.82 3.04 -35.43
C THR A 99 23.26 2.74 -36.84
N ILE A 100 21.98 2.41 -36.94
CA ILE A 100 21.31 2.14 -38.22
C ILE A 100 21.22 3.41 -39.07
N ARG A 101 20.92 4.57 -38.46
CA ARG A 101 20.88 5.85 -39.18
C ARG A 101 22.25 6.21 -39.76
N ASP A 102 23.30 6.05 -38.98
CA ASP A 102 24.67 6.32 -39.44
C ASP A 102 25.07 5.39 -40.60
N ALA A 103 24.69 4.11 -40.52
CA ALA A 103 24.95 3.15 -41.59
C ALA A 103 24.15 3.51 -42.87
N LEU A 104 22.88 3.89 -42.71
CA LEU A 104 22.04 4.33 -43.83
C LEU A 104 22.61 5.57 -44.51
N GLU A 105 23.07 6.56 -43.74
CA GLU A 105 23.68 7.77 -44.31
C GLU A 105 24.93 7.43 -45.15
N LYS A 106 25.82 6.58 -44.62
CA LYS A 106 27.00 6.11 -45.35
C LYS A 106 26.63 5.39 -46.65
N GLU A 107 25.64 4.49 -46.60
CA GLU A 107 25.16 3.78 -47.79
C GLU A 107 24.57 4.75 -48.82
N THR A 108 23.83 5.77 -48.38
CA THR A 108 23.30 6.80 -49.30
C THR A 108 24.42 7.60 -49.97
N GLN A 109 25.47 7.97 -49.24
CA GLN A 109 26.64 8.67 -49.78
C GLN A 109 27.39 7.81 -50.82
N LEU A 110 27.63 6.53 -50.50
CA LEU A 110 28.26 5.59 -51.44
C LEU A 110 27.42 5.38 -52.70
N ARG A 111 26.10 5.27 -52.55
CA ARG A 111 25.18 5.15 -53.68
C ARG A 111 25.23 6.38 -54.59
N GLU A 112 25.25 7.58 -54.02
CA GLU A 112 25.39 8.82 -54.80
C GLU A 112 26.73 8.92 -55.51
N GLN A 113 27.82 8.50 -54.85
CA GLN A 113 29.13 8.41 -55.48
C GLN A 113 29.12 7.44 -56.66
N GLY A 114 28.62 6.21 -56.47
CA GLY A 114 28.50 5.22 -57.54
C GLY A 114 27.59 5.69 -58.68
N HIS A 115 26.56 6.48 -58.38
CA HIS A 115 25.73 7.09 -59.42
C HIS A 115 26.51 8.12 -60.26
N ARG A 116 27.29 9.01 -59.63
CA ARG A 116 28.15 9.98 -60.32
C ARG A 116 29.21 9.28 -61.19
N GLU A 117 29.91 8.30 -60.64
CA GLU A 117 30.91 7.51 -61.38
C GLU A 117 30.29 6.81 -62.60
N LYS A 118 29.08 6.27 -62.45
CA LYS A 118 28.33 5.67 -63.56
C LYS A 118 28.00 6.70 -64.64
N GLU A 119 27.55 7.90 -64.29
CA GLU A 119 27.25 8.97 -65.24
C GLU A 119 28.51 9.45 -65.98
N GLU A 120 29.63 9.61 -65.26
CA GLU A 120 30.93 9.96 -65.85
C GLU A 120 31.44 8.90 -66.84
N LEU A 121 31.32 7.62 -66.49
CA LEU A 121 31.67 6.51 -67.37
C LEU A 121 30.78 6.48 -68.62
N LEU A 122 29.46 6.67 -68.46
CA LEU A 122 28.52 6.73 -69.58
C LEU A 122 28.85 7.90 -70.50
N TYR A 123 29.18 9.06 -69.94
CA TYR A 123 29.61 10.23 -70.71
C TYR A 123 30.86 9.93 -71.53
N ARG A 124 31.88 9.31 -70.93
CA ARG A 124 33.12 8.90 -71.63
C ARG A 124 32.86 7.93 -72.78
N VAL A 125 31.98 6.94 -72.59
CA VAL A 125 31.61 5.96 -73.62
C VAL A 125 30.84 6.62 -74.77
N LEU A 126 29.88 7.49 -74.47
CA LEU A 126 29.03 8.14 -75.49
C LEU A 126 29.76 9.21 -76.31
N HIS A 127 30.67 9.95 -75.69
CA HIS A 127 31.39 11.05 -76.34
C HIS A 127 32.75 10.61 -76.90
N GLY A 128 33.05 9.31 -76.87
CA GLY A 128 34.18 8.74 -77.58
C GLY A 128 35.53 9.26 -77.10
N ASP A 129 35.75 9.36 -75.78
CA ASP A 129 37.10 9.58 -75.27
C ASP A 129 37.87 8.25 -75.32
N SER A 130 38.18 7.81 -76.55
CA SER A 130 39.20 6.80 -76.82
C SER A 130 40.56 7.43 -76.57
N GLY A 131 40.87 7.68 -75.29
CA GLY A 131 42.21 7.94 -74.82
C GLY A 131 43.02 6.65 -74.84
N HIS A 132 43.27 6.10 -76.03
CA HIS A 132 44.40 5.23 -76.27
C HIS A 132 45.42 6.02 -77.08
N PRO A 133 46.56 6.35 -76.47
CA PRO A 133 47.83 6.10 -77.08
C PRO A 133 48.55 5.00 -76.29
N PHE A 134 49.43 4.32 -77.00
CA PHE A 134 50.30 3.23 -76.57
C PHE A 134 50.94 3.38 -75.18
#